data_AF-A0AB32XCU8-F1
#
_entry.id   AF-A0AB32XCU8-F1
#
_cell.length_a   1.000
_cell.length_b   1.000
_cell.length_c   1.000
_cell.angle_alpha   90.00
_cell.angle_beta   90.00
_cell.angle_gamma   90.00
#
_symmetry.space_group_name_H-M   'P 1'
#
loop_
_entity.id
_entity.type
_entity.pdbx_description
1 polymer ?
#
loop_
_entity_poly.entity_id
_entity_poly.type
_entity_poly.pdbx_seq_one_letter_code
_entity_poly.pdbx_strand_id
1 'polypeptide(L)'
;MNNQNFKNLLTKYIEFFYRYKSISLLKKANNESQFDVKLRLVLTQKFLLHSLGLQYNKKLFRKYKNNNFELYRDIKNDQLNYDELIKDISKNKKDLIDKKLNALEIFVNIIKNINQEKLFTFAFEFFKLKPKFDIDGAYNHSQLILVTKSNKENQRCIIYGILGDLYTTNSKDNNHFLNENKNLMNTVFIPISIKIKNNENLLNSQNIQKIDIAFLNKRRIQEKEIRV
;
A
#
# COMPACT_ATOMS: atom_id res chain seq x y z
N MET A 1 4.11 -14.87 15.30
CA MET A 1 4.39 -13.49 15.78
C MET A 1 3.89 -13.38 17.21
N ASN A 2 4.60 -12.72 18.14
CA ASN A 2 4.08 -12.53 19.51
C ASN A 2 3.11 -11.33 19.57
N ASN A 3 2.26 -11.29 20.61
CA ASN A 3 1.20 -10.27 20.74
C ASN A 3 1.76 -8.84 20.82
N GLN A 4 2.91 -8.64 21.47
CA GLN A 4 3.53 -7.32 21.58
C GLN A 4 4.04 -6.79 20.23
N ASN A 5 4.69 -7.65 19.44
CA ASN A 5 5.16 -7.31 18.10
C ASN A 5 3.98 -7.05 17.16
N PHE A 6 2.92 -7.85 17.27
CA PHE A 6 1.68 -7.66 16.52
C PHE A 6 1.06 -6.28 16.81
N LYS A 7 0.83 -5.96 18.10
CA LYS A 7 0.28 -4.67 18.54
C LYS A 7 1.09 -3.50 18.02
N ASN A 8 2.42 -3.55 18.19
CA ASN A 8 3.33 -2.50 17.76
C ASN A 8 3.35 -2.32 16.25
N LEU A 9 3.32 -3.41 15.49
CA LEU A 9 3.28 -3.38 14.03
C LEU A 9 1.97 -2.72 13.55
N LEU A 10 0.83 -3.23 14.01
CA LEU A 10 -0.46 -2.80 13.51
C LEU A 10 -0.79 -1.38 13.93
N THR A 11 -0.45 -0.99 15.15
CA THR A 11 -0.60 0.39 15.63
C THR A 11 0.08 1.38 14.68
N LYS A 12 1.36 1.16 14.38
CA LYS A 12 2.15 2.06 13.52
C LYS A 12 1.62 2.07 12.09
N TYR A 13 1.18 0.93 11.59
CA TYR A 13 0.60 0.83 10.26
C TYR A 13 -0.75 1.58 10.15
N ILE A 14 -1.62 1.44 11.15
CA ILE A 14 -2.91 2.12 11.18
C ILE A 14 -2.73 3.63 11.34
N GLU A 15 -1.83 4.07 12.22
CA GLU A 15 -1.48 5.50 12.38
C GLU A 15 -0.98 6.11 11.06
N PHE A 16 -0.19 5.36 10.28
CA PHE A 16 0.21 5.77 8.94
C PHE A 16 -1.00 5.99 8.02
N PHE A 17 -2.01 5.10 8.04
CA PHE A 17 -3.23 5.23 7.23
C PHE A 17 -4.12 6.41 7.65
N TYR A 18 -4.15 6.73 8.94
CA TYR A 18 -4.84 7.91 9.44
C TYR A 18 -4.15 9.20 9.04
N ARG A 19 -2.82 9.22 9.11
CA ARG A 19 -2.05 10.43 8.82
C ARG A 19 -2.02 10.76 7.33
N TYR A 20 -2.00 9.74 6.46
CA TYR A 20 -1.77 9.93 5.03
C TYR A 20 -2.94 9.45 4.17
N LYS A 21 -3.32 10.29 3.19
CA LYS A 21 -4.35 9.98 2.20
C LYS A 21 -3.79 9.15 1.05
N SER A 22 -2.58 9.46 0.63
CA SER A 22 -1.96 8.81 -0.52
C SER A 22 -0.44 8.92 -0.52
N ILE A 23 0.18 8.00 -1.24
CA ILE A 23 1.59 8.03 -1.63
C ILE A 23 1.66 8.57 -3.05
N SER A 24 2.53 9.54 -3.32
CA SER A 24 2.81 9.98 -4.68
C SER A 24 4.24 9.62 -5.07
N LEU A 25 4.40 9.15 -6.30
CA LEU A 25 5.65 8.74 -6.89
C LEU A 25 5.84 9.50 -8.19
N LEU A 26 7.07 9.90 -8.49
CA LEU A 26 7.42 10.58 -9.73
C LEU A 26 8.62 9.88 -10.37
N LYS A 27 8.48 9.57 -11.65
CA LYS A 27 9.56 9.26 -12.59
C LYS A 27 9.70 10.46 -13.52
N LYS A 28 10.90 11.02 -13.61
CA LYS A 28 11.20 12.07 -14.57
C LYS A 28 11.42 11.49 -15.95
N ALA A 29 11.07 12.21 -16.99
CA ALA A 29 11.43 11.87 -18.36
C ALA A 29 12.96 11.73 -18.49
N ASN A 30 13.42 10.80 -19.33
CA ASN A 30 14.86 10.67 -19.58
C ASN A 30 15.35 11.64 -20.66
N ASN A 31 14.44 12.24 -21.43
CA ASN A 31 14.71 13.23 -22.46
C ASN A 31 13.46 14.10 -22.73
N GLU A 32 13.62 15.16 -23.52
CA GLU A 32 12.55 16.14 -23.81
C GLU A 32 11.37 15.57 -24.62
N SER A 33 11.56 14.45 -25.32
CA SER A 33 10.50 13.78 -26.10
C SER A 33 9.60 12.88 -25.25
N GLN A 34 9.90 12.74 -23.95
CA GLN A 34 9.15 11.93 -23.00
C GLN A 34 8.48 12.81 -21.96
N PHE A 35 7.38 12.33 -21.37
CA PHE A 35 6.72 13.00 -20.27
C PHE A 35 7.14 12.40 -18.92
N ASP A 36 7.11 13.24 -17.89
CA ASP A 36 7.19 12.81 -16.52
C ASP A 36 5.97 11.95 -16.16
N VAL A 37 6.17 10.93 -15.34
CA VAL A 37 5.10 10.04 -14.86
C VAL A 37 4.91 10.21 -13.37
N LYS A 38 3.74 10.72 -12.97
CA LYS A 38 3.31 10.82 -11.58
C LYS A 38 2.22 9.82 -11.25
N LEU A 39 2.52 8.93 -10.32
CA LEU A 39 1.59 7.95 -9.79
C LEU A 39 1.10 8.39 -8.42
N ARG A 40 -0.21 8.35 -8.19
CA ARG A 40 -0.80 8.56 -6.87
C ARG A 40 -1.49 7.29 -6.40
N LEU A 41 -0.96 6.69 -5.34
CA LEU A 41 -1.54 5.52 -4.70
C LEU A 41 -2.43 5.95 -3.53
N VAL A 42 -3.75 5.78 -3.67
CA VAL A 42 -4.76 6.26 -2.70
C VAL A 42 -5.01 5.21 -1.64
N LEU A 43 -4.71 5.53 -0.38
CA LEU A 43 -4.85 4.58 0.72
C LEU A 43 -6.31 4.45 1.15
N THR A 44 -6.90 3.27 0.90
CA THR A 44 -8.31 2.98 1.21
C THR A 44 -8.45 2.08 2.44
N GLN A 45 -9.61 2.15 3.10
CA GLN A 45 -9.95 1.22 4.19
C GLN A 45 -9.99 -0.24 3.71
N LYS A 46 -10.52 -0.49 2.51
CA LYS A 46 -10.52 -1.84 1.92
C LYS A 46 -9.10 -2.40 1.84
N PHE A 47 -8.13 -1.57 1.42
CA PHE A 47 -6.73 -1.97 1.39
C PHE A 47 -6.15 -2.21 2.79
N LEU A 48 -6.44 -1.32 3.75
CA LEU A 48 -6.02 -1.50 5.15
C LEU A 48 -6.45 -2.87 5.67
N LEU A 49 -7.74 -3.20 5.60
CA LEU A 49 -8.25 -4.48 6.09
C LEU A 49 -7.67 -5.68 5.34
N HIS A 50 -7.55 -5.56 4.01
CA HIS A 50 -7.00 -6.64 3.19
C HIS A 50 -5.50 -6.90 3.44
N SER A 51 -4.75 -5.83 3.71
CA SER A 51 -3.32 -5.90 4.02
C SER A 51 -3.06 -6.49 5.41
N LEU A 52 -3.99 -6.32 6.36
CA LEU A 52 -3.95 -6.97 7.68
C LEU A 52 -4.34 -8.45 7.65
N GLY A 53 -4.91 -8.94 6.54
CA GLY A 53 -5.41 -10.31 6.45
C GLY A 53 -6.81 -10.50 7.05
N LEU A 54 -7.50 -9.42 7.44
CA LEU A 54 -8.82 -9.48 8.08
C LEU A 54 -9.88 -10.12 7.19
N GLN A 55 -9.75 -10.07 5.86
CA GLN A 55 -10.65 -10.74 4.92
C GLN A 55 -10.76 -12.25 5.14
N TYR A 56 -9.75 -12.87 5.77
CA TYR A 56 -9.77 -14.30 6.09
C TYR A 56 -10.54 -14.61 7.38
N ASN A 57 -10.73 -13.61 8.25
CA ASN A 57 -11.57 -13.67 9.45
C ASN A 57 -12.90 -12.91 9.20
N LYS A 58 -13.93 -13.61 8.70
CA LYS A 58 -15.20 -12.96 8.31
C LYS A 58 -15.87 -12.19 9.46
N LYS A 59 -15.75 -12.66 10.71
CA LYS A 59 -16.31 -11.99 11.89
C LYS A 59 -15.65 -10.64 12.12
N LEU A 60 -14.32 -10.62 12.20
CA LEU A 60 -13.56 -9.39 12.39
C LEU A 60 -13.67 -8.45 11.18
N PHE A 61 -13.67 -8.99 9.96
CA PHE A 61 -13.88 -8.19 8.75
C PHE A 61 -15.22 -7.44 8.79
N ARG A 62 -16.31 -8.13 9.16
CA ARG A 62 -17.63 -7.49 9.29
C ARG A 62 -17.67 -6.43 10.39
N LYS A 63 -16.95 -6.64 11.49
CA LYS A 63 -16.81 -5.67 12.58
C LYS A 63 -16.12 -4.38 12.10
N TYR A 64 -14.98 -4.51 11.45
CA TYR A 64 -14.12 -3.36 11.14
C TYR A 64 -14.32 -2.73 9.75
N LYS A 65 -15.11 -3.35 8.84
CA LYS A 65 -15.28 -2.86 7.45
C LYS A 65 -15.77 -1.43 7.32
N ASN A 66 -16.49 -0.93 8.32
CA ASN A 66 -17.08 0.42 8.33
C ASN A 66 -16.49 1.31 9.43
N ASN A 67 -15.63 0.79 10.31
CA ASN A 67 -15.13 1.52 11.48
C ASN A 67 -13.64 1.27 11.72
N ASN A 68 -12.79 2.14 11.17
CA ASN A 68 -11.34 2.04 11.37
C ASN A 68 -10.92 2.43 12.79
N PHE A 69 -11.69 3.30 13.45
CA PHE A 69 -11.31 3.83 14.76
C PHE A 69 -11.44 2.75 15.82
N GLU A 70 -12.49 1.95 15.71
CA GLU A 70 -12.67 0.74 16.51
C GLU A 70 -11.53 -0.26 16.28
N LEU A 71 -11.09 -0.49 15.03
CA LEU A 71 -9.93 -1.35 14.78
C LEU A 71 -8.67 -0.86 15.51
N TYR A 72 -8.39 0.45 15.46
CA TYR A 72 -7.24 1.04 16.15
C TYR A 72 -7.32 0.87 17.66
N ARG A 73 -8.47 1.23 18.24
CA ARG A 73 -8.74 1.13 19.68
C ARG A 73 -8.62 -0.30 20.18
N ASP A 74 -9.21 -1.25 19.47
CA ASP A 74 -9.23 -2.65 19.89
C ASP A 74 -7.83 -3.27 19.84
N ILE A 75 -6.98 -2.86 18.90
CA ILE A 75 -5.55 -3.25 18.88
C ILE A 75 -4.77 -2.61 20.04
N LYS A 76 -4.99 -1.33 20.32
CA LYS A 76 -4.33 -0.62 21.42
C LYS A 76 -4.69 -1.20 22.79
N ASN A 77 -5.93 -1.64 22.94
CA ASN A 77 -6.47 -2.18 24.20
C ASN A 77 -6.36 -3.71 24.30
N ASP A 78 -5.58 -4.35 23.44
CA ASP A 78 -5.37 -5.82 23.39
C ASP A 78 -6.65 -6.65 23.20
N GLN A 79 -7.75 -6.02 22.77
CA GLN A 79 -9.02 -6.68 22.41
C GLN A 79 -8.92 -7.37 21.04
N LEU A 80 -8.01 -6.91 20.18
CA LEU A 80 -7.58 -7.62 18.98
C LEU A 80 -6.08 -7.88 19.06
N ASN A 81 -5.71 -9.15 19.27
CA ASN A 81 -4.33 -9.63 19.25
C ASN A 81 -4.12 -10.66 18.12
N TYR A 82 -2.91 -11.22 18.01
CA TYR A 82 -2.59 -12.15 16.92
C TYR A 82 -3.45 -13.42 17.00
N ASP A 83 -3.62 -13.97 18.20
CA ASP A 83 -4.39 -15.19 18.43
C ASP A 83 -5.86 -15.01 18.04
N GLU A 84 -6.47 -13.87 18.41
CA GLU A 84 -7.83 -13.51 18.03
C GLU A 84 -7.96 -13.26 16.51
N LEU A 85 -6.94 -12.70 15.85
CA LEU A 85 -6.94 -12.53 14.40
C LEU A 85 -7.03 -13.88 13.68
N ILE A 86 -6.27 -14.88 14.13
CA ILE A 86 -6.14 -16.18 13.47
C ILE A 86 -7.12 -17.25 13.99
N LYS A 87 -7.93 -16.91 14.99
CA LYS A 87 -8.93 -17.80 15.60
C LYS A 87 -9.90 -18.35 14.56
N ASP A 88 -10.12 -19.66 14.59
CA ASP A 88 -11.04 -20.38 13.69
C ASP A 88 -10.71 -20.25 12.19
N ILE A 89 -9.45 -19.96 11.86
CA ILE A 89 -8.94 -19.89 10.49
C ILE A 89 -8.17 -21.17 10.14
N SER A 90 -8.32 -21.67 8.91
CA SER A 90 -7.54 -22.82 8.42
C SER A 90 -6.05 -22.50 8.28
N LYS A 91 -5.18 -23.51 8.46
CA LYS A 91 -3.71 -23.36 8.39
C LYS A 91 -3.25 -22.58 7.15
N ASN A 92 -3.74 -22.96 5.96
CA ASN A 92 -3.39 -22.30 4.70
C ASN A 92 -3.72 -20.79 4.70
N LYS A 93 -4.81 -20.38 5.33
CA LYS A 93 -5.19 -18.96 5.45
C LYS A 93 -4.37 -18.24 6.52
N LYS A 94 -3.98 -18.92 7.60
CA LYS A 94 -3.02 -18.39 8.59
C LYS A 94 -1.68 -18.06 7.93
N ASP A 95 -1.15 -18.96 7.11
CA ASP A 95 0.08 -18.73 6.35
C ASP A 95 -0.03 -17.50 5.42
N LEU A 96 -1.22 -17.25 4.85
CA LEU A 96 -1.48 -16.06 4.03
C LEU A 96 -1.55 -14.77 4.86
N ILE A 97 -2.05 -14.83 6.10
CA ILE A 97 -2.03 -13.72 7.05
C ILE A 97 -0.58 -13.42 7.43
N ASP A 98 0.20 -14.43 7.80
CA ASP A 98 1.60 -14.25 8.21
C ASP A 98 2.44 -13.63 7.09
N LYS A 99 2.28 -14.09 5.85
CA LYS A 99 2.93 -13.47 4.67
C LYS A 99 2.59 -11.99 4.51
N LYS A 100 1.37 -11.59 4.87
CA LYS A 100 0.95 -10.18 4.83
C LYS A 100 1.54 -9.38 5.99
N LEU A 101 1.51 -9.93 7.21
CA LEU A 101 2.11 -9.29 8.38
C LEU A 101 3.62 -9.08 8.20
N ASN A 102 4.35 -10.05 7.64
CA ASN A 102 5.77 -9.90 7.31
C ASN A 102 6.00 -8.81 6.25
N ALA A 103 5.13 -8.72 5.23
CA ALA A 103 5.22 -7.64 4.24
C ALA A 103 4.95 -6.26 4.87
N LEU A 104 4.00 -6.18 5.79
CA LEU A 104 3.70 -4.97 6.57
C LEU A 104 4.88 -4.57 7.46
N GLU A 105 5.55 -5.54 8.07
CA GLU A 105 6.74 -5.28 8.90
C GLU A 105 7.84 -4.61 8.07
N ILE A 106 8.14 -5.14 6.88
CA ILE A 106 9.08 -4.50 5.95
C ILE A 106 8.63 -3.08 5.64
N PHE A 107 7.36 -2.89 5.25
CA PHE A 107 6.83 -1.58 4.89
C PHE A 107 6.92 -0.56 6.03
N VAL A 108 6.49 -0.95 7.23
CA VAL A 108 6.52 -0.09 8.43
C VAL A 108 7.95 0.21 8.84
N ASN A 109 8.88 -0.75 8.76
CA ASN A 109 10.28 -0.52 9.10
C ASN A 109 10.94 0.46 8.12
N ILE A 110 10.62 0.39 6.83
CA ILE A 110 11.05 1.38 5.84
C ILE A 110 10.52 2.77 6.22
N ILE A 111 9.24 2.88 6.55
CA ILE A 111 8.62 4.18 6.90
C ILE A 111 9.17 4.77 8.20
N LYS A 112 9.48 3.95 9.20
CA LYS A 112 10.07 4.43 10.47
C LYS A 112 11.42 5.12 10.27
N ASN A 113 12.16 4.74 9.23
CA ASN A 113 13.47 5.32 8.93
C ASN A 113 13.36 6.69 8.23
N ILE A 114 12.15 7.18 7.96
CA ILE A 114 11.95 8.52 7.40
C ILE A 114 12.20 9.56 8.47
N ASN A 115 13.16 10.43 8.20
CA ASN A 115 13.49 11.59 9.02
C ASN A 115 13.93 12.75 8.09
N GLN A 116 14.50 13.81 8.65
CA GLN A 116 14.99 14.95 7.86
C GLN A 116 16.09 14.55 6.86
N GLU A 117 16.94 13.59 7.21
CA GLU A 117 18.05 13.10 6.37
C GLU A 117 17.61 12.08 5.31
N LYS A 118 16.56 11.32 5.63
CA LYS A 118 16.00 10.27 4.76
C LYS A 118 14.58 10.63 4.37
N LEU A 119 14.47 11.39 3.27
CA LEU A 119 13.19 11.73 2.65
C LEU A 119 12.45 10.51 2.11
N PHE A 120 11.12 10.53 2.09
CA PHE A 120 10.31 9.37 1.69
C PHE A 120 10.66 8.75 0.32
N THR A 121 11.33 9.48 -0.57
CA THR A 121 11.95 8.97 -1.80
C THR A 121 12.71 7.66 -1.61
N PHE A 122 13.40 7.43 -0.48
CA PHE A 122 14.14 6.18 -0.27
C PHE A 122 13.24 4.95 -0.11
N ALA A 123 11.94 5.12 0.20
CA ALA A 123 11.08 4.00 0.57
C ALA A 123 10.80 3.03 -0.58
N PHE A 124 10.79 3.55 -1.82
CA PHE A 124 10.48 2.79 -3.02
C PHE A 124 11.62 2.81 -4.00
N GLU A 125 11.77 1.73 -4.76
CA GLU A 125 12.83 1.61 -5.74
C GLU A 125 12.31 1.56 -7.17
N PHE A 126 11.28 0.75 -7.40
CA PHE A 126 10.74 0.55 -8.74
C PHE A 126 9.22 0.48 -8.73
N PHE A 127 8.62 0.75 -9.88
CA PHE A 127 7.26 0.34 -10.20
C PHE A 127 7.21 -0.35 -11.56
N LYS A 128 6.11 -1.06 -11.80
CA LYS A 128 5.75 -1.60 -13.11
C LYS A 128 4.28 -1.33 -13.35
N LEU A 129 3.99 -0.74 -14.51
CA LEU A 129 2.63 -0.64 -15.03
C LEU A 129 2.37 -1.84 -15.92
N LYS A 130 1.22 -2.49 -15.75
CA LYS A 130 0.75 -3.56 -16.60
C LYS A 130 -0.42 -3.07 -17.45
N PRO A 131 -0.56 -3.55 -18.70
CA PRO A 131 -1.77 -3.31 -19.48
C PRO A 131 -3.00 -3.81 -18.72
N LYS A 132 -4.15 -3.20 -18.98
CA LYS A 132 -5.43 -3.74 -18.55
C LYS A 132 -5.70 -5.00 -19.39
N PHE A 133 -5.71 -6.16 -18.75
CA PHE A 133 -6.12 -7.41 -19.40
C PHE A 133 -7.36 -7.95 -18.71
N ASP A 134 -8.35 -8.37 -19.50
CA ASP A 134 -9.48 -9.18 -19.06
C ASP A 134 -9.01 -10.62 -18.89
N ILE A 135 -8.36 -10.92 -17.77
CA ILE A 135 -7.94 -12.29 -17.43
C ILE A 135 -8.34 -12.57 -15.98
N ASP A 136 -9.07 -13.66 -15.78
CA ASP A 136 -9.57 -14.08 -14.47
C ASP A 136 -8.45 -14.17 -13.41
N GLY A 137 -8.66 -13.50 -12.28
CA GLY A 137 -7.84 -13.60 -11.07
C GLY A 137 -7.40 -12.25 -10.49
N ALA A 138 -7.57 -12.08 -9.16
CA ALA A 138 -7.27 -10.84 -8.42
C ALA A 138 -5.86 -10.24 -8.65
N TYR A 139 -4.87 -11.05 -9.03
CA TYR A 139 -3.50 -10.60 -9.29
C TYR A 139 -3.23 -10.29 -10.77
N ASN A 140 -4.02 -10.88 -11.67
CA ASN A 140 -4.03 -10.57 -13.10
C ASN A 140 -4.73 -9.23 -13.37
N HIS A 141 -5.64 -8.83 -12.49
CA HIS A 141 -6.25 -7.49 -12.51
C HIS A 141 -5.34 -6.36 -11.99
N SER A 142 -4.17 -6.66 -11.41
CA SER A 142 -3.26 -5.60 -10.95
C SER A 142 -2.64 -4.87 -12.13
N GLN A 143 -2.80 -3.55 -12.19
CA GLN A 143 -2.23 -2.67 -13.21
C GLN A 143 -0.99 -1.94 -12.70
N LEU A 144 -0.76 -1.95 -11.39
CA LEU A 144 0.43 -1.43 -10.75
C LEU A 144 1.09 -2.51 -9.89
N ILE A 145 2.40 -2.64 -10.03
CA ILE A 145 3.29 -3.25 -9.05
C ILE A 145 4.22 -2.16 -8.53
N LEU A 146 4.21 -1.90 -7.24
CA LEU A 146 5.11 -0.97 -6.57
C LEU A 146 6.03 -1.74 -5.62
N VAL A 147 7.32 -1.48 -5.71
CA VAL A 147 8.37 -2.26 -5.07
C VAL A 147 9.13 -1.36 -4.09
N THR A 148 9.18 -1.76 -2.82
CA THR A 148 10.02 -1.08 -1.83
C THR A 148 11.50 -1.42 -2.03
N LYS A 149 12.38 -0.65 -1.38
CA LYS A 149 13.76 -1.10 -1.15
C LYS A 149 13.79 -2.43 -0.39
N SER A 150 14.86 -3.19 -0.55
CA SER A 150 15.09 -4.43 0.20
C SER A 150 15.41 -4.15 1.67
N ASN A 151 14.97 -5.05 2.54
CA ASN A 151 15.45 -5.11 3.93
C ASN A 151 16.85 -5.78 3.97
N LYS A 152 17.41 -5.93 5.18
CA LYS A 152 18.70 -6.58 5.41
C LYS A 152 18.74 -8.06 4.97
N GLU A 153 17.58 -8.71 4.92
CA GLU A 153 17.41 -10.11 4.49
C GLU A 153 17.14 -10.24 2.99
N ASN A 154 17.35 -9.18 2.20
CA ASN A 154 17.11 -9.16 0.76
C ASN A 154 15.64 -9.42 0.35
N GLN A 155 14.71 -9.17 1.27
CA GLN A 155 13.27 -9.24 1.07
C GLN A 155 12.70 -7.86 0.79
N ARG A 156 11.63 -7.81 0.00
CA ARG A 156 10.96 -6.58 -0.42
C ARG A 156 9.47 -6.67 -0.16
N CYS A 157 8.88 -5.53 0.20
CA CYS A 157 7.44 -5.35 0.21
C CYS A 157 6.98 -4.93 -1.20
N ILE A 158 5.97 -5.63 -1.71
CA ILE A 158 5.34 -5.37 -2.99
C ILE A 158 3.90 -4.94 -2.76
N ILE A 159 3.53 -3.77 -3.28
CA ILE A 159 2.16 -3.28 -3.28
C ILE A 159 1.58 -3.43 -4.68
N TYR A 160 0.45 -4.12 -4.78
CA TYR A 160 -0.32 -4.26 -6.02
C TYR A 160 -1.46 -3.26 -6.02
N GLY A 161 -1.69 -2.60 -7.16
CA GLY A 161 -2.78 -1.65 -7.32
C GLY A 161 -3.56 -1.85 -8.63
N ILE A 162 -4.78 -1.33 -8.64
CA ILE A 162 -5.64 -1.20 -9.83
C ILE A 162 -5.77 0.27 -10.17
N LEU A 163 -6.04 0.60 -11.43
CA LEU A 163 -6.36 1.95 -11.85
C LEU A 163 -7.57 2.42 -11.04
N GLY A 164 -7.45 3.62 -10.48
CA GLY A 164 -8.52 4.28 -9.77
C GLY A 164 -8.91 5.54 -10.50
N ASP A 165 -10.18 5.92 -10.34
CA ASP A 165 -10.65 7.24 -10.70
C ASP A 165 -10.66 8.13 -9.44
N LEU A 166 -10.06 9.30 -9.54
CA LEU A 166 -10.05 10.30 -8.46
C LEU A 166 -10.63 11.64 -8.90
N TYR A 167 -10.79 11.82 -10.21
CA TYR A 167 -11.22 13.05 -10.81
C TYR A 167 -12.51 12.71 -11.52
N THR A 168 -13.62 12.80 -10.78
CA THR A 168 -14.97 12.60 -11.28
C THR A 168 -15.33 13.75 -12.25
N THR A 169 -14.65 13.83 -13.38
CA THR A 169 -15.24 14.38 -14.59
C THR A 169 -16.00 13.23 -15.20
N ASN A 170 -17.25 13.44 -15.62
CA ASN A 170 -18.16 12.42 -16.17
C ASN A 170 -17.65 11.74 -17.47
N SER A 171 -16.35 11.81 -17.78
CA SER A 171 -15.71 11.10 -18.88
C SER A 171 -15.37 9.68 -18.46
N LYS A 172 -15.95 8.71 -19.15
CA LYS A 172 -15.82 7.26 -18.89
C LYS A 172 -14.38 6.70 -19.01
N ASP A 173 -13.40 7.50 -19.47
CA ASP A 173 -12.10 6.97 -19.93
C ASP A 173 -10.83 7.61 -19.34
N ASN A 174 -10.90 8.60 -18.45
CA ASN A 174 -9.71 9.34 -18.04
C ASN A 174 -8.97 8.75 -16.82
N ASN A 175 -8.49 7.51 -16.96
CA ASN A 175 -7.60 6.88 -15.96
C ASN A 175 -6.21 7.57 -15.88
N HIS A 176 -5.86 8.32 -16.92
CA HIS A 176 -4.63 9.10 -17.05
C HIS A 176 -5.00 10.50 -17.55
N PHE A 177 -4.32 11.52 -17.04
CA PHE A 177 -4.46 12.88 -17.58
C PHE A 177 -3.11 13.58 -17.61
N LEU A 178 -2.90 14.36 -18.65
CA LEU A 178 -1.75 15.23 -18.77
C LEU A 178 -2.04 16.55 -18.04
N ASN A 179 -1.00 17.19 -17.49
CA ASN A 179 -1.11 18.58 -17.08
C ASN A 179 -1.26 19.51 -18.31
N GLU A 180 -1.55 20.80 -18.07
CA GLU A 180 -1.77 21.80 -19.13
C GLU A 180 -0.63 21.84 -20.16
N ASN A 181 0.62 21.76 -19.68
CA ASN A 181 1.82 21.78 -20.52
C ASN A 181 2.11 20.44 -21.21
N LYS A 182 1.30 19.40 -21.00
CA LYS A 182 1.44 18.04 -21.56
C LYS A 182 2.78 17.35 -21.29
N ASN A 183 3.54 17.82 -20.30
CA ASN A 183 4.84 17.26 -19.94
C ASN A 183 4.78 16.32 -18.73
N LEU A 184 3.63 16.21 -18.05
CA LEU A 184 3.43 15.35 -16.89
C LEU A 184 2.14 14.52 -17.04
N MET A 185 2.28 13.20 -17.09
CA MET A 185 1.16 12.27 -16.99
C MET A 185 0.87 11.92 -15.53
N ASN A 186 -0.35 12.21 -15.09
CA ASN A 186 -0.85 11.86 -13.78
C ASN A 186 -1.73 10.62 -13.87
N THR A 187 -1.50 9.66 -12.98
CA THR A 187 -2.28 8.43 -12.89
C THR A 187 -2.62 8.14 -11.44
N VAL A 188 -3.83 7.64 -11.19
CA VAL A 188 -4.26 7.22 -9.86
C VAL A 188 -4.39 5.71 -9.79
N PHE A 189 -3.92 5.16 -8.68
CA PHE A 189 -4.06 3.74 -8.36
C PHE A 189 -4.69 3.56 -6.98
N ILE A 190 -5.52 2.53 -6.86
CA ILE A 190 -6.04 2.03 -5.60
C ILE A 190 -5.25 0.76 -5.26
N PRO A 191 -4.49 0.73 -4.15
CA PRO A 191 -3.82 -0.48 -3.71
C PRO A 191 -4.85 -1.54 -3.33
N ILE A 192 -4.61 -2.77 -3.76
CA ILE A 192 -5.49 -3.92 -3.51
C ILE A 192 -4.80 -5.00 -2.68
N SER A 193 -3.47 -5.12 -2.70
CA SER A 193 -2.77 -6.14 -1.93
C SER A 193 -1.34 -5.76 -1.61
N ILE A 194 -0.82 -6.31 -0.51
CA ILE A 194 0.59 -6.29 -0.14
C ILE A 194 1.13 -7.73 -0.14
N LYS A 195 2.38 -7.93 -0.55
CA LYS A 195 3.09 -9.21 -0.50
C LYS A 195 4.55 -9.01 -0.19
N ILE A 196 5.18 -10.06 0.32
CA ILE A 196 6.63 -10.17 0.47
C ILE A 196 7.23 -10.95 -0.72
N LYS A 197 8.39 -10.53 -1.22
CA LYS A 197 9.18 -11.25 -2.22
C LYS A 197 10.67 -11.13 -1.94
N ASN A 198 11.43 -12.19 -2.24
CA ASN A 198 12.90 -12.13 -2.30
C ASN A 198 13.35 -11.48 -3.60
N ASN A 199 14.49 -10.79 -3.56
CA ASN A 199 15.03 -10.01 -4.67
C ASN A 199 15.31 -10.88 -5.91
N GLU A 200 15.83 -12.10 -5.72
CA GLU A 200 16.12 -13.07 -6.80
C GLU A 200 14.87 -13.37 -7.65
N ASN A 201 13.70 -13.46 -7.01
CA ASN A 201 12.42 -13.74 -7.68
C ASN A 201 11.77 -12.50 -8.34
N LEU A 202 12.43 -11.34 -8.27
CA LEU A 202 11.93 -10.07 -8.83
C LEU A 202 12.66 -9.69 -10.13
N LEU A 203 13.92 -10.10 -10.26
CA LEU A 203 14.85 -9.69 -11.33
C LEU A 203 14.47 -10.22 -12.72
N ASN A 204 13.61 -11.24 -12.81
CA ASN A 204 13.11 -11.77 -14.09
C ASN A 204 11.95 -10.96 -14.71
N SER A 205 11.75 -9.69 -14.31
CA SER A 205 10.65 -8.87 -14.81
C SER A 205 11.12 -7.78 -15.77
N GLN A 206 11.07 -8.07 -17.08
CA GLN A 206 11.13 -7.05 -18.13
C GLN A 206 10.10 -5.92 -17.83
N ASN A 207 10.47 -4.66 -18.10
CA ASN A 207 9.63 -3.45 -17.98
C ASN A 207 9.36 -2.94 -16.54
N ILE A 208 10.39 -2.88 -15.69
CA ILE A 208 10.34 -2.09 -14.43
C ILE A 208 10.89 -0.68 -14.65
N GLN A 209 10.34 0.32 -13.96
CA GLN A 209 10.77 1.71 -14.00
C GLN A 209 11.26 2.15 -12.62
N LYS A 210 12.42 2.82 -12.56
CA LYS A 210 13.00 3.37 -11.33
C LYS A 210 12.21 4.58 -10.84
N ILE A 211 12.03 4.71 -9.54
CA ILE A 211 11.37 5.87 -8.94
C ILE A 211 12.42 6.93 -8.63
N ASP A 212 12.18 8.16 -9.07
CA ASP A 212 13.09 9.28 -8.83
C ASP A 212 12.71 10.03 -7.55
N ILE A 213 11.41 10.23 -7.29
CA ILE A 213 10.90 10.93 -6.11
C ILE A 213 9.68 10.19 -5.54
N ALA A 214 9.57 10.13 -4.21
CA ALA A 214 8.35 9.71 -3.52
C ALA A 214 8.01 10.66 -2.37
N PHE A 215 6.73 10.98 -2.20
CA PHE A 215 6.26 11.80 -1.07
C PHE A 215 4.88 11.36 -0.57
N LEU A 216 4.58 11.75 0.67
CA LEU A 216 3.34 11.43 1.36
C LEU A 216 2.39 12.63 1.33
N ASN A 217 1.14 12.40 0.93
CA ASN A 217 0.10 13.40 0.99
C ASN A 217 -0.71 13.19 2.27
N LYS A 218 -0.63 14.16 3.20
CA LYS A 218 -1.36 14.11 4.47
C LYS A 218 -2.87 14.18 4.23
N ARG A 219 -3.65 13.52 5.08
CA ARG A 219 -5.08 13.84 5.18
C ARG A 219 -5.20 15.26 5.74
N ARG A 220 -6.20 16.03 5.27
CA ARG A 220 -6.67 17.19 6.03
C ARG A 220 -7.34 16.61 7.27
N ILE A 221 -6.60 16.53 8.37
CA ILE A 221 -7.15 16.09 9.65
C ILE A 221 -8.08 17.22 10.09
N GLN A 222 -9.38 16.98 10.18
CA GLN A 222 -10.20 17.82 11.05
C GLN A 222 -9.73 17.45 12.47
N GLU A 223 -9.10 18.37 13.18
CA GLU A 223 -8.41 18.15 14.47
C GLU A 223 -9.28 17.56 15.60
N LYS A 224 -10.57 17.29 15.34
CA LYS A 224 -11.54 16.78 16.31
C LYS A 224 -11.43 15.27 16.60
N GLU A 225 -10.82 14.46 15.72
CA GLU A 225 -10.90 12.99 15.84
C GLU A 225 -9.67 12.30 16.49
N ILE A 226 -8.61 13.05 16.84
CA ILE A 226 -7.38 12.48 17.44
C ILE A 226 -7.28 12.75 18.95
N ARG A 227 -8.23 13.51 19.53
CA ARG A 227 -8.25 13.87 20.97
C ARG A 227 -9.32 13.12 21.77
N VAL A 228 -9.50 11.81 21.52
CA VAL A 228 -10.31 10.93 22.37
C VAL A 228 -9.54 9.66 22.68
#